data_AF-A0A7J9YZ29-F1
#
_entry.id   AF-A0A7J9YZ29-F1
#
_cell.length_a   1.000
_cell.length_b   1.000
_cell.length_c   1.000
_cell.angle_alpha   90.00
_cell.angle_beta   90.00
_cell.angle_gamma   90.00
#
_symmetry.space_group_name_H-M   'P 1'
#
loop_
_entity.id
_entity.type
_entity.pdbx_description
1 polymer ?
#
loop_
_entity_poly.entity_id
_entity_poly.type
_entity_poly.pdbx_seq_one_letter_code
_entity_poly.pdbx_strand_id
1 'polypeptide(L)'
;LPFAEVVDQLRATQPDLVAGHPALEPAAGLPTSGQDGGENNLGQLRLFDAVLGALTELSAQAPVVLAIEDLHWADPSTRDLLSFLFTRLGSQRLLVVTTYRSDDMHRQHPLRPLLAELLRLPITDRLDLEPFDPPNAHGFARSLLGDEADDDVVATIADRSEGNAFFAEE
;
A
#
# COMPACT_ATOMS: atom_id res chain seq x y z
N LEU A 1 -2.31 15.00 -5.92
CA LEU A 1 -0.96 14.84 -5.36
C LEU A 1 -0.92 13.47 -4.70
N PRO A 2 0.09 12.64 -4.96
CA PRO A 2 0.28 11.45 -4.14
C PRO A 2 0.32 11.89 -2.67
N PHE A 3 -0.27 11.10 -1.79
CA PHE A 3 -0.37 11.35 -0.34
C PHE A 3 -1.39 12.40 0.15
N ALA A 4 -2.06 13.15 -0.73
CA ALA A 4 -3.05 14.15 -0.28
C ALA A 4 -4.16 13.51 0.58
N GLU A 5 -4.68 12.38 0.13
CA GLU A 5 -5.75 11.67 0.85
C GLU A 5 -5.30 11.16 2.22
N VAL A 6 -4.09 10.59 2.32
CA VAL A 6 -3.52 10.12 3.59
C VAL A 6 -3.28 11.28 4.55
N VAL A 7 -2.76 12.40 4.06
CA VAL A 7 -2.55 13.61 4.86
C VAL A 7 -3.89 14.18 5.34
N ASP A 8 -4.91 14.22 4.48
CA ASP A 8 -6.24 14.70 4.83
C ASP A 8 -6.90 13.79 5.88
N GLN A 9 -6.73 12.47 5.75
CA GLN A 9 -7.20 11.52 6.75
C GLN A 9 -6.47 11.66 8.09
N LEU A 10 -5.14 11.83 8.07
CA LEU A 10 -4.34 12.09 9.27
C LEU A 10 -4.75 13.41 9.93
N ARG A 11 -5.03 14.46 9.15
CA ARG A 11 -5.53 15.73 9.67
C ARG A 11 -6.87 15.57 10.36
N ALA A 12 -7.77 14.78 9.79
CA ALA A 12 -9.10 14.55 10.36
C ALA A 12 -9.04 13.72 11.66
N THR A 13 -8.07 12.82 11.80
CA THR A 13 -8.00 11.84 12.90
C THR A 13 -6.94 12.14 13.95
N GLN A 14 -5.88 12.86 13.58
CA GLN A 14 -4.68 13.16 14.38
C GLN A 14 -4.20 14.60 14.10
N PRO A 15 -5.00 15.64 14.38
CA PRO A 15 -4.66 17.02 14.04
C PRO A 15 -3.38 17.52 14.71
N ASP A 16 -3.11 17.12 15.96
CA ASP A 16 -1.90 17.50 16.70
C ASP A 16 -0.63 16.95 16.06
N LEU A 17 -0.71 15.74 15.49
CA LEU A 17 0.40 15.13 14.75
C LEU A 17 0.72 15.96 13.50
N VAL A 18 -0.30 16.32 12.72
CA VAL A 18 -0.10 17.13 11.51
C VAL A 18 0.46 18.50 11.86
N ALA A 19 -0.01 19.12 12.95
CA ALA A 19 0.54 20.38 13.46
C ALA A 19 2.02 20.26 13.90
N GLY A 20 2.43 19.11 14.44
CA GLY A 20 3.81 18.79 14.82
C GLY A 20 4.75 18.57 13.64
N HIS A 21 4.20 18.30 12.45
CA HIS A 21 4.96 18.03 11.22
C HIS A 21 4.52 18.97 10.08
N PRO A 22 4.99 20.24 10.07
CA PRO A 22 4.49 21.27 9.15
C PRO A 22 4.67 20.99 7.66
N ALA A 23 5.52 20.04 7.27
CA ALA A 23 5.64 19.62 5.87
C ALA A 23 4.53 18.63 5.44
N LEU A 24 3.66 18.20 6.36
CA LEU A 24 2.39 17.49 6.08
C LEU A 24 1.22 18.47 5.87
N GLU A 25 1.20 19.58 6.61
CA GLU A 25 0.35 20.74 6.29
C GLU A 25 0.66 21.17 4.86
N PRO A 26 -0.36 21.32 4.02
CA PRO A 26 -0.37 20.78 2.67
C PRO A 26 0.85 21.14 1.82
N ALA A 27 1.12 20.31 0.82
CA ALA A 27 1.75 20.69 -0.45
C ALA A 27 0.92 21.77 -1.21
N ALA A 28 0.39 22.76 -0.49
CA ALA A 28 -0.26 23.97 -0.95
C ALA A 28 0.83 24.91 -1.46
N GLY A 29 1.19 24.68 -2.72
CA GLY A 29 2.14 25.52 -3.42
C GLY A 29 3.58 25.08 -3.20
N LEU A 30 3.95 23.91 -3.75
CA LEU A 30 5.19 23.96 -4.52
C LEU A 30 4.93 24.97 -5.64
N PRO A 31 5.67 26.08 -5.75
CA PRO A 31 5.54 26.96 -6.89
C PRO A 31 5.83 26.14 -8.15
N THR A 32 4.79 25.82 -8.93
CA THR A 32 4.93 25.33 -10.29
C THR A 32 5.30 26.52 -11.18
N SER A 33 6.48 27.07 -10.96
CA SER A 33 7.05 28.15 -11.77
C SER A 33 8.53 27.89 -11.80
N GLY A 34 9.03 27.39 -12.94
CA GLY A 34 10.37 26.85 -13.10
C GLY A 34 11.46 27.65 -12.39
N GLN A 35 12.13 26.97 -11.45
CA GLN A 35 13.44 27.32 -10.91
C GLN A 35 14.01 26.07 -10.22
N ASP A 36 15.24 25.71 -10.63
CA ASP A 36 16.20 24.74 -10.12
C ASP A 36 15.70 23.44 -9.46
N GLY A 37 16.05 22.29 -10.08
CA GLY A 37 15.79 20.95 -9.56
C GLY A 37 16.33 20.66 -8.14
N GLY A 38 17.15 21.56 -7.58
CA GLY A 38 17.59 21.49 -6.18
C GLY A 38 16.51 21.88 -5.16
N GLU A 39 15.66 22.88 -5.45
CA GLU A 39 14.64 23.36 -4.50
C GLU A 39 13.47 22.39 -4.38
N ASN A 40 13.08 21.76 -5.50
CA ASN A 40 12.06 20.71 -5.53
C ASN A 40 12.49 19.46 -4.74
N ASN A 41 13.76 19.04 -4.86
CA ASN A 41 14.29 17.91 -4.10
C ASN A 41 14.32 18.19 -2.58
N LEU A 42 14.66 19.41 -2.18
CA LEU A 42 14.65 19.80 -0.76
C LEU A 42 13.23 19.81 -0.18
N GLY A 43 12.23 20.25 -0.96
CA GLY A 43 10.82 20.16 -0.57
C GLY A 43 10.35 18.72 -0.40
N GLN A 44 10.70 17.85 -1.35
CA GLN A 44 10.36 16.44 -1.31
C GLN A 44 11.01 15.72 -0.11
N LEU A 45 12.29 15.98 0.17
CA LEU A 45 12.97 15.41 1.34
C LEU A 45 12.33 15.86 2.65
N ARG A 46 11.94 17.13 2.79
CA ARG A 46 11.23 17.62 3.99
C ARG A 46 9.89 16.91 4.18
N LEU A 47 9.15 16.69 3.10
CA LEU A 47 7.92 15.90 3.14
C LEU A 47 8.20 14.47 3.60
N PHE A 48 9.23 13.83 3.04
CA PHE A 48 9.60 12.45 3.38
C PHE A 48 10.01 12.32 4.86
N ASP A 49 10.81 13.25 5.36
CA ASP A 49 11.18 13.33 6.78
C ASP A 49 9.96 13.54 7.67
N ALA A 50 9.00 14.38 7.26
CA ALA A 50 7.78 14.62 8.02
C ALA A 50 6.86 13.39 8.05
N VAL A 51 6.74 12.64 6.96
CA VAL A 51 5.99 11.37 6.95
C VAL A 51 6.67 10.35 7.88
N LEU A 52 7.99 10.23 7.81
CA LEU A 52 8.74 9.34 8.71
C LEU A 52 8.60 9.75 10.18
N GLY A 53 8.68 11.05 10.46
CA GLY A 53 8.49 11.62 11.80
C GLY A 53 7.11 11.31 12.36
N ALA A 54 6.07 11.54 11.56
CA ALA A 54 4.69 11.24 11.94
C ALA A 54 4.46 9.75 12.20
N LEU A 55 4.96 8.86 11.33
CA LEU A 55 4.88 7.41 11.54
C LEU A 55 5.65 6.98 12.79
N THR A 56 6.81 7.58 13.05
CA THR A 56 7.62 7.30 14.24
C THR A 56 6.85 7.68 15.51
N GLU A 57 6.28 8.88 15.54
CA GLU A 57 5.50 9.38 16.67
C GLU A 57 4.24 8.54 16.93
N LEU A 58 3.49 8.21 15.89
CA LEU A 58 2.35 7.29 15.99
C LEU A 58 2.77 5.93 16.54
N SER A 59 3.84 5.35 16.00
CA SER A 59 4.34 4.04 16.42
C SER A 59 4.87 4.02 17.86
N ALA A 60 5.28 5.17 18.39
CA ALA A 60 5.70 5.34 19.78
C ALA A 60 4.53 5.30 20.76
N GLN A 61 3.32 5.66 20.31
CA GLN A 61 2.10 5.62 21.13
C GLN A 61 1.46 4.23 21.10
N ALA A 62 1.26 3.66 19.90
CA ALA A 62 0.68 2.33 19.70
C ALA A 62 1.30 1.64 18.47
N PRO A 63 1.18 0.31 18.31
CA PRO A 63 1.52 -0.34 17.05
C PRO A 63 0.72 0.24 15.88
N VAL A 64 1.39 0.51 14.76
CA VAL A 64 0.78 1.09 13.55
C VAL A 64 0.83 0.07 12.42
N VAL A 65 -0.26 -0.04 11.66
CA VAL A 65 -0.30 -0.75 10.38
C VAL A 65 -0.48 0.28 9.27
N LEU A 66 0.47 0.32 8.34
CA LEU A 66 0.39 1.11 7.12
C LEU A 66 0.07 0.18 5.95
N ALA A 67 -1.17 0.21 5.46
CA ALA A 67 -1.58 -0.53 4.27
C ALA A 67 -1.45 0.36 3.03
N ILE A 68 -0.76 -0.13 2.00
CA ILE A 68 -0.57 0.55 0.71
C ILE A 68 -1.06 -0.39 -0.38
N GLU A 69 -2.22 -0.05 -0.94
CA GLU A 69 -2.86 -0.84 -1.99
C GLU A 69 -2.35 -0.43 -3.38
N ASP A 70 -2.49 -1.35 -4.34
CA ASP A 70 -2.28 -1.11 -5.77
C ASP A 70 -0.92 -0.50 -6.12
N LEU A 71 0.14 -0.96 -5.48
CA LEU A 71 1.48 -0.39 -5.64
C LEU A 71 2.01 -0.44 -7.09
N HIS A 72 1.48 -1.36 -7.90
CA HIS A 72 1.75 -1.44 -9.34
C HIS A 72 1.36 -0.17 -10.11
N TRP A 73 0.42 0.63 -9.62
CA TRP A 73 0.04 1.91 -10.23
C TRP A 73 0.72 3.13 -9.58
N ALA A 74 1.65 2.91 -8.66
CA ALA A 74 2.31 4.00 -7.95
C ALA A 74 3.17 4.89 -8.86
N ASP A 75 2.93 6.21 -8.74
CA ASP A 75 3.72 7.23 -9.42
C ASP A 75 5.19 7.29 -8.91
N PRO A 76 6.09 7.99 -9.63
CA PRO A 76 7.50 8.08 -9.23
C PRO A 76 7.71 8.59 -7.80
N SER A 77 7.03 9.68 -7.42
CA SER A 77 7.14 10.26 -6.08
C SER A 77 6.67 9.31 -4.98
N THR A 78 5.69 8.47 -5.27
CA THR A 78 5.20 7.44 -4.35
C THR A 78 6.27 6.39 -4.10
N ARG A 79 6.88 5.90 -5.19
CA ARG A 79 7.97 4.92 -5.12
C ARG A 79 9.20 5.50 -4.41
N ASP A 80 9.53 6.77 -4.65
CA ASP A 80 10.64 7.45 -3.98
C ASP A 80 10.42 7.57 -2.46
N LEU A 81 9.20 7.92 -2.01
CA LEU A 81 8.88 7.95 -0.58
C LEU A 81 9.03 6.56 0.03
N LEU A 82 8.55 5.52 -0.66
CA LEU A 82 8.62 4.17 -0.14
C LEU A 82 10.07 3.68 -0.02
N SER A 83 10.90 3.88 -1.05
CA SER A 83 12.35 3.63 -0.95
C SER A 83 12.96 4.41 0.23
N PHE A 84 12.58 5.67 0.42
CA PHE A 84 13.06 6.50 1.53
C PHE A 84 12.65 5.93 2.90
N LEU A 85 11.39 5.53 3.07
CA LEU A 85 10.85 4.99 4.32
C LEU A 85 11.46 3.63 4.64
N PHE A 86 11.49 2.70 3.68
CA PHE A 86 11.96 1.34 3.92
C PHE A 86 13.46 1.25 4.24
N THR A 87 14.25 2.25 3.85
CA THR A 87 15.67 2.33 4.24
C THR A 87 15.90 2.88 5.64
N ARG A 88 14.88 3.46 6.29
CA ARG A 88 14.98 4.16 7.58
C ARG A 88 14.12 3.55 8.68
N LEU A 89 13.04 2.86 8.30
CA LEU A 89 12.20 2.09 9.20
C LEU A 89 12.95 0.83 9.62
N GLY A 90 12.93 0.52 10.92
CA GLY A 90 13.60 -0.68 11.42
C GLY A 90 13.56 -0.88 12.93
N SER A 91 13.20 0.14 13.70
CA SER A 91 13.06 0.05 15.16
C SER A 91 11.67 0.44 15.68
N GLN A 92 10.81 0.92 14.79
CA GLN A 92 9.44 1.36 15.09
C GLN A 92 8.49 0.16 15.23
N ARG A 93 7.42 0.31 16.01
CA ARG A 93 6.31 -0.65 16.07
C ARG A 93 5.37 -0.43 14.88
N LEU A 94 5.91 -0.62 13.68
CA LEU A 94 5.24 -0.35 12.41
C LEU A 94 5.26 -1.61 11.54
N LEU A 95 4.09 -2.06 11.13
CA LEU A 95 3.92 -3.07 10.08
C LEU A 95 3.50 -2.35 8.80
N VAL A 96 4.25 -2.56 7.71
CA VAL A 96 3.87 -2.04 6.39
C VAL A 96 3.37 -3.22 5.55
N VAL A 97 2.13 -3.13 5.09
CA VAL A 97 1.51 -4.11 4.19
C VAL A 97 1.37 -3.45 2.83
N THR A 98 1.91 -4.08 1.79
CA THR A 98 1.77 -3.58 0.42
C THR A 98 1.14 -4.65 -0.46
N THR A 99 0.23 -4.23 -1.34
CA THR A 99 -0.39 -5.12 -2.32
C THR A 99 -0.05 -4.65 -3.73
N TYR A 100 0.05 -5.60 -4.66
CA TYR A 100 0.21 -5.29 -6.07
C TYR A 100 -0.21 -6.47 -6.94
N ARG A 101 -0.58 -6.16 -8.18
CA ARG A 101 -0.96 -7.14 -9.20
C ARG A 101 0.27 -7.69 -9.92
N SER A 102 0.55 -8.98 -9.73
CA SER A 102 1.71 -9.65 -10.33
C SER A 102 1.56 -9.86 -11.84
N ASP A 103 0.31 -9.99 -12.31
CA ASP A 103 -0.08 -10.07 -13.73
C ASP A 103 0.25 -8.78 -14.51
N ASP A 104 0.21 -7.62 -13.85
CA ASP A 104 0.56 -6.32 -14.45
C ASP A 104 2.09 -6.04 -14.46
N MET A 105 2.91 -6.91 -13.86
CA MET A 105 4.36 -6.73 -13.74
C MET A 105 5.16 -7.22 -14.95
N HIS A 106 5.12 -6.45 -16.05
CA HIS A 106 6.01 -6.69 -17.19
C HIS A 106 7.51 -6.51 -16.83
N ARG A 107 8.42 -6.97 -17.70
CA ARG A 107 9.88 -7.03 -17.41
C ARG A 107 10.53 -5.69 -17.07
N GLN A 108 10.00 -4.60 -17.60
CA GLN A 108 10.51 -3.24 -17.43
C GLN A 108 9.66 -2.40 -16.47
N HIS A 109 8.76 -3.04 -15.71
CA HIS A 109 7.82 -2.30 -14.88
C HIS A 109 8.57 -1.47 -13.82
N PRO A 110 8.24 -0.18 -13.65
CA PRO A 110 8.98 0.76 -12.79
C PRO A 110 8.97 0.41 -11.30
N LEU A 111 8.09 -0.50 -10.86
CA LEU A 111 8.03 -1.01 -9.50
C LEU A 111 9.09 -2.08 -9.21
N ARG A 112 9.63 -2.78 -10.22
CA ARG A 112 10.55 -3.91 -10.00
C ARG A 112 11.81 -3.55 -9.22
N PRO A 113 12.48 -2.40 -9.44
CA PRO A 113 13.64 -2.03 -8.63
C PRO A 113 13.31 -1.91 -7.15
N LEU A 114 12.20 -1.23 -6.81
CA LEU A 114 11.73 -1.09 -5.42
C LEU A 114 11.43 -2.45 -4.79
N LEU A 115 10.73 -3.36 -5.50
CA LEU A 115 10.47 -4.70 -4.99
C LEU A 115 11.76 -5.51 -4.79
N ALA A 116 12.73 -5.37 -5.68
CA ALA A 116 14.02 -6.05 -5.54
C ALA A 116 14.83 -5.52 -4.34
N GLU A 117 14.72 -4.22 -4.02
CA GLU A 117 15.31 -3.64 -2.81
C GLU A 117 14.61 -4.18 -1.55
N LEU A 118 13.28 -4.19 -1.54
CA LEU A 118 12.47 -4.65 -0.42
C LEU A 118 12.72 -6.13 -0.09
N LEU A 119 12.65 -7.00 -1.10
CA LEU A 119 12.81 -8.44 -0.90
C LEU A 119 14.22 -8.86 -0.47
N ARG A 120 15.19 -7.93 -0.50
CA ARG A 120 16.54 -8.16 0.04
C ARG A 120 16.66 -7.80 1.51
N LEU A 121 15.69 -7.10 2.08
CA LEU A 121 15.67 -6.77 3.50
C LEU A 121 15.28 -8.01 4.30
N PRO A 122 15.99 -8.34 5.39
CA PRO A 122 15.71 -9.52 6.20
C PRO A 122 14.38 -9.43 6.99
N ILE A 123 13.76 -8.25 7.00
CA ILE A 123 12.50 -7.96 7.70
C ILE A 123 11.29 -7.99 6.77
N THR A 124 11.47 -8.37 5.50
CA THR A 124 10.42 -8.36 4.49
C THR A 124 9.98 -9.77 4.16
N ASP A 125 8.71 -10.04 4.45
CA ASP A 125 8.02 -11.25 4.00
C ASP A 125 7.23 -10.96 2.73
N ARG A 126 7.18 -11.96 1.85
CA ARG A 126 6.34 -11.95 0.65
C ARG A 126 5.30 -13.05 0.77
N LEU A 127 4.04 -12.67 0.63
CA LEU A 127 2.93 -13.60 0.48
C LEU A 127 2.44 -13.55 -0.97
N ASP A 128 2.62 -14.66 -1.69
CA ASP A 128 2.01 -14.86 -3.00
C ASP A 128 0.58 -15.40 -2.80
N LEU A 129 -0.41 -14.66 -3.29
CA LEU A 129 -1.81 -15.06 -3.26
C LEU A 129 -2.13 -15.80 -4.56
N GLU A 130 -2.27 -17.12 -4.46
CA GLU A 130 -2.66 -17.97 -5.57
C GLU A 130 -4.19 -18.08 -5.67
N PRO A 131 -4.75 -18.40 -6.85
CA PRO A 131 -6.15 -18.78 -6.96
C PRO A 131 -6.49 -19.89 -5.96
N PHE A 132 -7.72 -19.89 -5.44
CA PHE A 132 -8.18 -20.95 -4.57
C PHE A 132 -8.06 -22.31 -5.25
N ASP A 133 -7.57 -23.30 -4.51
CA ASP A 133 -7.71 -24.69 -4.91
C ASP A 133 -9.21 -25.09 -4.94
N PRO A 134 -9.58 -26.19 -5.63
CA PRO A 134 -10.98 -26.55 -5.78
C PRO A 134 -11.76 -26.67 -4.44
N PRO A 135 -11.20 -27.26 -3.36
CA PRO A 135 -11.85 -27.27 -2.06
C PRO A 135 -12.11 -25.87 -1.48
N ASN A 136 -11.12 -24.97 -1.54
CA ASN A 136 -11.26 -23.61 -1.03
C ASN A 136 -12.21 -22.77 -1.91
N ALA A 137 -12.22 -22.97 -3.22
CA ALA A 137 -13.15 -22.31 -4.13
C ALA A 137 -14.60 -22.71 -3.83
N HIS A 138 -14.84 -24.02 -3.60
CA HIS A 138 -16.14 -24.54 -3.15
C HIS A 138 -16.56 -23.96 -1.79
N GLY A 139 -15.63 -23.93 -0.83
CA GLY A 139 -15.88 -23.37 0.50
C GLY A 139 -16.21 -21.87 0.43
N PHE A 140 -15.49 -21.12 -0.39
CA PHE A 140 -15.73 -19.70 -0.61
C PHE A 140 -17.09 -19.45 -1.27
N ALA A 141 -17.41 -20.15 -2.35
CA ALA A 141 -18.72 -20.06 -3.01
C ALA A 141 -19.88 -20.40 -2.05
N ARG A 142 -19.71 -21.41 -1.19
CA ARG A 142 -20.70 -21.72 -0.15
C ARG A 142 -20.83 -20.61 0.88
N SER A 143 -19.73 -19.98 1.28
CA SER A 143 -19.76 -18.87 2.24
C SER A 143 -20.51 -17.64 1.70
N LEU A 144 -20.49 -17.44 0.38
CA LEU A 144 -21.23 -16.36 -0.29
C LEU A 144 -22.72 -16.67 -0.40
N LEU A 145 -23.08 -17.91 -0.76
CA LEU A 145 -24.46 -18.31 -1.01
C LEU A 145 -25.23 -18.74 0.24
N GLY A 146 -24.52 -19.11 1.31
CA GLY A 146 -25.06 -19.66 2.55
C GLY A 146 -25.17 -21.19 2.54
N ASP A 147 -25.33 -21.78 3.73
CA ASP A 147 -25.27 -23.23 3.93
C ASP A 147 -26.43 -24.02 3.29
N GLU A 148 -27.57 -23.36 3.03
CA GLU A 148 -28.76 -23.96 2.42
C GLU A 148 -28.74 -23.95 0.88
N ALA A 149 -27.69 -23.38 0.27
CA ALA A 149 -27.56 -23.30 -1.18
C ALA A 149 -27.40 -24.70 -1.82
N ASP A 150 -27.97 -24.86 -3.02
CA ASP A 150 -27.86 -26.08 -3.81
C ASP A 150 -26.39 -26.37 -4.16
N ASP A 151 -25.94 -27.61 -3.90
CA ASP A 151 -24.57 -28.06 -4.14
C ASP A 151 -24.17 -27.89 -5.62
N ASP A 152 -25.12 -28.07 -6.56
CA ASP A 152 -24.85 -27.92 -7.99
C ASP A 152 -24.58 -26.46 -8.37
N VAL A 153 -25.25 -25.51 -7.70
CA VAL A 153 -25.03 -24.07 -7.91
C VAL A 153 -23.68 -23.67 -7.33
N VAL A 154 -23.36 -24.14 -6.12
CA VAL A 154 -22.05 -23.90 -5.49
C VAL A 154 -20.92 -24.45 -6.37
N ALA A 155 -21.05 -25.67 -6.90
CA ALA A 155 -20.08 -26.27 -7.81
C ALA A 155 -19.91 -25.45 -9.09
N THR A 156 -21.03 -25.01 -9.67
CA THR A 156 -21.00 -24.21 -10.91
C THR A 156 -20.25 -22.89 -10.71
N ILE A 157 -20.45 -22.20 -9.59
CA ILE A 157 -19.72 -20.95 -9.29
C ILE A 157 -18.25 -21.25 -9.04
N ALA A 158 -17.93 -22.25 -8.20
CA ALA A 158 -16.56 -22.62 -7.90
C ALA A 158 -15.77 -22.96 -9.18
N ASP A 159 -16.34 -23.79 -10.05
CA ASP A 159 -15.71 -24.18 -11.32
C ASP A 159 -15.53 -23.00 -12.27
N ARG A 160 -16.54 -22.13 -12.40
CA ARG A 160 -16.48 -20.98 -13.32
C ARG A 160 -15.58 -19.86 -12.83
N SER A 161 -15.37 -19.75 -11.52
CA SER A 161 -14.47 -18.76 -10.93
C SER A 161 -13.00 -19.08 -11.18
N GLU A 162 -12.67 -20.34 -11.53
CA GLU A 162 -11.29 -20.84 -11.66
C GLU A 162 -10.42 -20.50 -10.43
N GLY A 163 -11.04 -20.49 -9.24
CA GLY A 163 -10.38 -20.15 -7.97
C GLY A 163 -10.23 -18.64 -7.72
N ASN A 164 -10.71 -17.78 -8.61
CA ASN A 164 -10.67 -16.33 -8.43
C ASN A 164 -11.85 -15.86 -7.56
N ALA A 165 -11.54 -15.32 -6.37
CA ALA A 165 -12.54 -14.84 -5.42
C ALA A 165 -13.46 -13.76 -6.01
N PHE A 166 -12.93 -12.83 -6.81
CA PHE A 166 -13.73 -11.76 -7.41
C PHE A 166 -14.74 -12.32 -8.43
N PHE A 167 -14.34 -13.28 -9.26
CA PHE A 167 -15.27 -13.92 -10.20
C PHE A 167 -16.28 -14.86 -9.54
N ALA A 168 -16.01 -15.34 -8.33
CA ALA A 168 -16.99 -16.10 -7.55
C ALA A 168 -18.06 -15.18 -6.91
N GLU A 169 -17.74 -13.91 -6.68
CA GLU A 169 -18.64 -12.90 -6.10
C GLU A 169 -19.58 -12.27 -7.13
N GLU A 170 -19.08 -12.00 -8.35
CA GLU A 170 -19.84 -11.39 -9.46
C GLU A 170 -20.83 -12.34 -10.17
#